data_AF-A0A9P0PXZ4-F1
#
_entry.id   AF-A0A9P0PXZ4-F1
#
_cell.length_a   1.000
_cell.length_b   1.000
_cell.length_c   1.000
_cell.angle_alpha   90.00
_cell.angle_beta   90.00
_cell.angle_gamma   90.00
#
_symmetry.space_group_name_H-M   'P 1'
#
loop_
_entity.id
_entity.type
_entity.pdbx_description
1 polymer ?
#
loop_
_entity_poly.entity_id
_entity_poly.type
_entity_poly.pdbx_seq_one_letter_code
_entity_poly.pdbx_strand_id
1 'polypeptide(L)'
;MIGDDPNKGQDDLITLHDQIVSRWRIILAKGLKKSESLALLGDYNPPKNLPTLTPPKLNPEVRAALPKQNITTDSSNIEVQNQLGRGLSALGTSLTLSLSQLNRLPENIRTDLLKGLSDAGKIFANLFHRVSVTRKNLIIPCLKNMKDLADSTEPSEFLFGGNLSDKLNTVKTLECVNKELKLPSTSKQPSSRGQNRGSQLKATSASRNLNSYYPTSRLGETGPYKGQTSRNYHKETYKKSQWNRQKDKIPKKY
;
A
#
# COMPACT_ATOMS: atom_id res chain seq x y z
N MET A 1 49.83 33.44 -2.16
CA MET A 1 48.90 32.87 -3.16
C MET A 1 47.51 32.99 -2.57
N ILE A 2 46.66 33.83 -3.16
CA ILE A 2 45.27 34.03 -2.72
C ILE A 2 44.47 32.82 -3.22
N GLY A 3 43.70 32.23 -2.29
CA GLY A 3 43.11 30.91 -2.40
C GLY A 3 42.08 30.73 -3.51
N ASP A 4 41.77 29.47 -3.78
CA ASP A 4 40.83 29.03 -4.82
C ASP A 4 39.47 29.74 -4.70
N ASP A 5 39.04 30.35 -5.81
CA ASP A 5 37.72 30.95 -5.94
C ASP A 5 36.62 29.90 -5.67
N PRO A 6 35.73 30.10 -4.67
CA PRO A 6 34.62 29.19 -4.37
C PRO A 6 33.46 29.31 -5.36
N ASN A 7 33.63 30.03 -6.47
CA ASN A 7 32.59 30.32 -7.44
C ASN A 7 32.78 29.59 -8.78
N LYS A 8 33.39 28.40 -8.75
CA LYS A 8 33.17 27.38 -9.79
C LYS A 8 31.96 26.53 -9.42
N GLY A 9 30.83 27.19 -9.20
CA GLY A 9 29.53 26.54 -9.29
C GLY A 9 29.33 26.22 -10.76
N GLN A 10 29.69 25.00 -11.14
CA GLN A 10 29.42 24.48 -12.46
C GLN A 10 27.90 24.25 -12.57
N ASP A 11 27.17 25.32 -12.86
CA ASP A 11 25.77 25.28 -13.26
C ASP A 11 25.71 24.67 -14.67
N ASP A 12 25.94 23.36 -14.78
CA ASP A 12 25.59 22.56 -15.95
C ASP A 12 24.06 22.46 -16.01
N LEU A 13 23.42 23.57 -16.39
CA LEU A 13 21.98 23.67 -16.58
C LEU A 13 21.59 22.85 -17.81
N ILE A 14 21.24 21.58 -17.59
CA ILE A 14 20.64 20.70 -18.60
C ILE A 14 19.40 21.41 -19.17
N THR A 15 19.49 21.84 -20.43
CA THR A 15 18.40 22.54 -21.12
C THR A 15 17.72 21.56 -22.07
N LEU A 16 16.43 21.29 -21.83
CA LEU A 16 15.61 20.46 -22.71
C LEU A 16 15.15 21.27 -23.94
N HIS A 17 14.97 20.59 -25.06
CA HIS A 17 14.43 21.21 -26.28
C HIS A 17 13.02 21.77 -26.04
N ASP A 18 12.75 22.99 -26.53
CA ASP A 18 11.52 23.75 -26.25
C ASP A 18 10.23 22.99 -26.57
N GLN A 19 10.23 22.22 -27.65
CA GLN A 19 9.07 21.39 -28.00
C GLN A 19 8.74 20.30 -26.96
N ILE A 20 9.75 19.76 -26.28
CA ILE A 20 9.54 18.81 -25.18
C ILE A 20 8.96 19.55 -24.00
N VAL A 21 9.58 20.67 -23.61
CA VAL A 21 9.15 21.51 -22.48
C VAL A 21 7.71 21.96 -22.64
N SER A 22 7.33 22.47 -23.82
CA SER A 22 5.98 22.95 -24.09
C SER A 22 4.93 21.84 -23.92
N ARG A 23 5.19 20.63 -24.43
CA ARG A 23 4.25 19.50 -24.35
C ARG A 23 4.18 18.95 -22.94
N TRP A 24 5.32 18.67 -22.32
CA TRP A 24 5.39 18.10 -20.98
C TRP A 24 4.81 19.03 -19.92
N ARG A 25 5.00 20.36 -20.05
CA ARG A 25 4.40 21.34 -19.13
C ARG A 25 2.88 21.21 -19.08
N ILE A 26 2.21 21.07 -20.23
CA ILE A 26 0.76 20.93 -20.30
C ILE A 26 0.33 19.60 -19.66
N ILE A 27 1.02 18.51 -19.99
CA ILE A 27 0.72 17.16 -19.48
C ILE A 27 0.92 17.09 -17.96
N LEU A 28 2.00 17.66 -17.43
CA LEU A 28 2.27 17.69 -16.00
C LEU A 28 1.23 18.51 -15.23
N ALA A 29 0.73 19.61 -15.81
CA ALA A 29 -0.25 20.46 -15.16
C ALA A 29 -1.69 19.93 -15.24
N LYS A 30 -2.08 19.31 -16.35
CA LYS A 30 -3.49 18.95 -16.64
C LYS A 30 -3.73 17.45 -16.81
N GLY A 31 -2.68 16.64 -16.84
CA GLY A 31 -2.75 15.24 -17.24
C GLY A 31 -3.10 15.08 -18.72
N LEU A 32 -3.31 13.81 -19.12
CA LEU A 32 -3.84 13.45 -20.43
C LEU A 32 -5.36 13.27 -20.35
N LYS A 33 -6.05 13.49 -21.48
CA LYS A 33 -7.46 13.13 -21.59
C LYS A 33 -7.60 11.61 -21.50
N LYS A 34 -8.68 11.11 -20.90
CA LYS A 34 -8.88 9.66 -20.73
C LYS A 34 -8.84 8.88 -22.05
N SER A 35 -9.47 9.41 -23.11
CA SER A 35 -9.45 8.78 -24.43
C SER A 35 -8.04 8.71 -25.03
N GLU A 36 -7.29 9.81 -24.93
CA GLU A 36 -5.91 9.91 -25.41
C GLU A 36 -4.98 8.98 -24.64
N SER A 37 -5.12 8.93 -23.31
CA SER A 37 -4.35 8.02 -22.46
C SER A 37 -4.65 6.56 -22.81
N LEU A 38 -5.91 6.19 -23.05
CA LEU A 38 -6.27 4.80 -23.39
C LEU A 38 -5.74 4.41 -24.77
N ALA A 39 -5.80 5.30 -25.76
CA ALA A 39 -5.22 5.07 -27.07
C ALA A 39 -3.70 4.84 -26.97
N LEU A 40 -3.00 5.73 -26.28
CA LEU A 40 -1.55 5.64 -26.09
C LEU A 40 -1.14 4.35 -25.37
N LEU A 41 -1.87 3.92 -24.34
CA LEU A 41 -1.59 2.65 -23.65
C LEU A 41 -1.90 1.42 -24.51
N GLY A 42 -2.86 1.53 -25.43
CA GLY A 42 -3.23 0.47 -26.38
C GLY A 42 -2.14 0.18 -27.41
N ASP A 43 -1.43 1.22 -27.85
CA ASP A 43 -0.37 1.10 -28.86
C ASP A 43 0.86 0.33 -28.34
N TYR A 44 1.12 0.37 -27.04
CA TYR A 44 2.34 -0.17 -26.44
C TYR A 44 2.10 -1.44 -25.62
N ASN A 45 1.80 -2.55 -26.27
CA ASN A 45 1.64 -3.84 -25.58
C ASN A 45 2.95 -4.35 -24.95
N PRO A 46 2.88 -5.07 -23.81
CA PRO A 46 4.02 -5.78 -23.25
C PRO A 46 4.65 -6.71 -24.30
N PRO A 47 5.98 -6.70 -24.46
CA PRO A 47 6.63 -7.50 -25.47
C PRO A 47 6.62 -8.99 -25.08
N LYS A 48 6.49 -9.87 -26.07
CA LYS A 48 6.32 -11.33 -25.85
C LYS A 48 7.48 -11.98 -25.10
N ASN A 49 8.69 -11.44 -25.25
CA ASN A 49 9.90 -11.93 -24.58
C ASN A 49 10.04 -11.42 -23.13
N LEU A 50 9.17 -10.53 -22.66
CA LEU A 50 9.19 -10.03 -21.28
C LEU A 50 7.78 -9.98 -20.68
N PRO A 51 7.17 -11.16 -20.40
CA PRO A 51 5.83 -11.23 -19.82
C PRO A 51 5.75 -10.62 -18.41
N THR A 52 6.89 -10.53 -17.70
CA THR A 52 7.01 -9.89 -16.39
C THR A 52 6.80 -8.38 -16.41
N LEU A 53 6.72 -7.76 -17.59
CA LEU A 53 6.31 -6.36 -17.77
C LEU A 53 4.78 -6.16 -17.66
N THR A 54 4.09 -7.13 -17.05
CA THR A 54 2.70 -7.02 -16.66
C THR A 54 2.60 -6.99 -15.13
N PRO A 55 1.71 -6.17 -14.55
CA PRO A 55 1.59 -6.12 -13.10
C PRO A 55 1.21 -7.48 -12.53
N PRO A 56 1.87 -7.94 -11.44
CA PRO A 56 1.54 -9.22 -10.85
C PRO A 56 0.11 -9.22 -10.32
N LYS A 57 -0.63 -10.29 -10.59
CA LYS A 57 -2.03 -10.44 -10.19
C LYS A 57 -2.12 -10.59 -8.67
N LEU A 58 -3.20 -10.09 -8.08
CA LEU A 58 -3.47 -10.38 -6.68
C LEU A 58 -3.90 -11.84 -6.53
N ASN A 59 -3.29 -12.55 -5.59
CA ASN A 59 -3.65 -13.91 -5.20
C ASN A 59 -5.15 -13.98 -4.82
N PRO A 60 -5.95 -14.94 -5.34
CA PRO A 60 -7.38 -15.02 -5.07
C PRO A 60 -7.70 -15.23 -3.58
N GLU A 61 -6.89 -16.01 -2.88
CA GLU A 61 -6.95 -16.24 -1.43
C GLU A 61 -6.73 -14.96 -0.62
N VAL A 62 -5.82 -14.10 -1.07
CA VAL A 62 -5.58 -12.79 -0.46
C VAL A 62 -6.74 -11.85 -0.77
N ARG A 63 -7.21 -11.84 -2.02
CA ARG A 63 -8.34 -11.00 -2.45
C ARG A 63 -9.61 -11.30 -1.64
N ALA A 64 -9.88 -12.56 -1.33
CA ALA A 64 -11.03 -12.96 -0.52
C ALA A 64 -10.93 -12.49 0.94
N ALA A 65 -9.72 -12.34 1.47
CA ALA A 65 -9.47 -11.90 2.84
C ALA A 65 -9.42 -10.36 3.01
N LEU A 66 -9.34 -9.61 1.91
CA LEU A 66 -9.15 -8.16 1.95
C LEU A 66 -10.45 -7.35 2.05
N PRO A 67 -10.47 -6.26 2.84
CA PRO A 67 -11.55 -5.28 2.78
C PRO A 67 -11.68 -4.64 1.39
N LYS A 68 -12.90 -4.27 1.00
CA LYS A 68 -13.19 -3.63 -0.30
C LYS A 68 -12.30 -2.41 -0.58
N GLN A 69 -12.04 -1.60 0.44
CA GLN A 69 -11.18 -0.41 0.32
C GLN A 69 -9.75 -0.77 -0.10
N ASN A 70 -9.15 -1.82 0.48
CA ASN A 70 -7.81 -2.27 0.11
C ASN A 70 -7.78 -2.83 -1.31
N ILE A 71 -8.86 -3.49 -1.75
CA ILE A 71 -8.98 -3.97 -3.14
C ILE A 71 -9.02 -2.78 -4.12
N THR A 72 -9.77 -1.72 -3.79
CA THR A 72 -9.79 -0.50 -4.60
C THR A 72 -8.41 0.16 -4.66
N THR A 73 -7.72 0.29 -3.53
CA THR A 73 -6.35 0.82 -3.48
C THR A 73 -5.37 -0.03 -4.27
N ASP A 74 -5.46 -1.36 -4.20
CA ASP A 74 -4.62 -2.27 -5.01
C ASP A 74 -4.91 -2.09 -6.51
N SER A 75 -6.18 -1.94 -6.88
CA SER A 75 -6.59 -1.72 -8.28
C SER A 75 -5.98 -0.44 -8.86
N SER A 76 -5.98 0.66 -8.09
CA SER A 76 -5.31 1.90 -8.51
C SER A 76 -3.80 1.74 -8.66
N ASN A 77 -3.15 0.95 -7.80
CA ASN A 77 -1.72 0.65 -7.97
C ASN A 77 -1.45 -0.24 -9.20
N ILE A 78 -2.35 -1.18 -9.52
CA ILE A 78 -2.28 -1.98 -10.75
C ILE A 78 -2.36 -1.07 -11.98
N GLU A 79 -3.23 -0.05 -11.98
CA GLU A 79 -3.33 0.92 -13.08
C GLU A 79 -2.02 1.70 -13.26
N VAL A 80 -1.41 2.16 -12.17
CA VAL A 80 -0.10 2.83 -12.20
C VAL A 80 0.99 1.90 -12.74
N GLN A 81 1.06 0.65 -12.28
CA GLN A 81 2.03 -0.32 -12.80
C GLN A 81 1.80 -0.62 -14.28
N ASN A 82 0.54 -0.77 -14.70
CA ASN A 82 0.22 -0.96 -16.11
C ASN A 82 0.76 0.20 -16.94
N GLN A 83 0.50 1.45 -16.53
CA GLN A 83 1.00 2.62 -17.24
C GLN A 83 2.53 2.64 -17.32
N LEU A 84 3.23 2.28 -16.24
CA LEU A 84 4.70 2.13 -16.25
C LEU A 84 5.16 1.03 -17.22
N GLY A 85 4.47 -0.13 -17.22
CA GLY A 85 4.76 -1.24 -18.12
C GLY A 85 4.59 -0.84 -19.60
N ARG A 86 3.52 -0.12 -19.93
CA ARG A 86 3.29 0.42 -21.28
C ARG A 86 4.35 1.45 -21.69
N GLY A 87 4.74 2.33 -20.76
CA GLY A 87 5.82 3.29 -20.99
C GLY A 87 7.18 2.60 -21.23
N LEU A 88 7.48 1.54 -20.48
CA LEU A 88 8.67 0.71 -20.68
C LEU A 88 8.64 -0.04 -22.02
N SER A 89 7.48 -0.53 -22.46
CA SER A 89 7.32 -1.10 -23.80
C SER A 89 7.62 -0.08 -24.90
N ALA A 90 7.11 1.14 -24.77
CA ALA A 90 7.38 2.23 -25.71
C ALA A 90 8.89 2.52 -25.76
N LEU A 91 9.51 2.73 -24.59
CA LEU A 91 10.94 3.00 -24.47
C LEU A 91 11.79 1.86 -25.03
N GLY A 92 11.46 0.60 -24.70
CA GLY A 92 12.15 -0.59 -25.18
C GLY A 92 12.04 -0.78 -26.69
N THR A 93 10.89 -0.45 -27.28
CA THR A 93 10.69 -0.46 -28.74
C THR A 93 11.56 0.60 -29.41
N SER A 94 11.56 1.83 -28.89
CA SER A 94 12.42 2.91 -29.38
C SER A 94 13.91 2.58 -29.24
N LEU A 95 14.32 1.97 -28.14
CA LEU A 95 15.68 1.47 -27.93
C LEU A 95 16.04 0.37 -28.94
N THR A 96 15.14 -0.59 -29.18
CA THR A 96 15.36 -1.67 -30.15
C THR A 96 15.53 -1.11 -31.58
N LEU A 97 14.73 -0.11 -31.96
CA LEU A 97 14.88 0.60 -33.23
C LEU A 97 16.20 1.39 -33.31
N SER A 98 16.60 2.03 -32.22
CA SER A 98 17.86 2.77 -32.17
C SER A 98 19.08 1.83 -32.27
N LEU A 99 19.00 0.66 -31.64
CA LEU A 99 20.03 -0.38 -31.69
C LEU A 99 20.12 -1.07 -33.06
N SER A 100 19.02 -1.17 -33.81
CA SER A 100 19.07 -1.73 -35.18
C SER A 100 19.68 -0.76 -36.20
N GLN A 101 19.67 0.54 -35.91
CA GLN A 101 20.25 1.60 -36.74
C GLN A 101 21.60 2.11 -36.21
N LEU A 102 22.19 1.39 -35.27
CA LEU A 102 23.32 1.84 -34.44
C LEU A 102 24.56 2.26 -35.25
N ASN A 103 24.82 1.60 -36.37
CA ASN A 103 25.96 1.87 -37.24
C ASN A 103 25.82 3.18 -38.06
N ARG A 104 24.64 3.82 -38.05
CA ARG A 104 24.38 5.07 -38.78
C ARG A 104 24.60 6.32 -37.93
N LEU A 105 24.81 6.18 -36.63
CA LEU A 105 24.97 7.29 -35.69
C LEU A 105 26.46 7.52 -35.33
N PRO A 106 26.90 8.78 -35.23
CA PRO A 106 28.20 9.12 -34.64
C PRO A 106 28.38 8.50 -33.25
N GLU A 107 29.60 8.05 -32.93
CA GLU A 107 29.91 7.30 -31.71
C GLU A 107 29.61 8.05 -30.41
N ASN A 108 29.90 9.36 -30.38
CA ASN A 108 29.57 10.24 -29.25
C ASN A 108 28.06 10.36 -29.02
N ILE A 109 27.27 10.56 -30.08
CA ILE A 109 25.81 10.67 -29.98
C ILE A 109 25.19 9.35 -29.53
N ARG A 110 25.71 8.24 -30.08
CA ARG A 110 25.29 6.88 -29.76
C ARG A 110 25.48 6.56 -28.28
N THR A 111 26.64 6.88 -27.71
CA THR A 111 26.95 6.56 -26.31
C THR A 111 26.08 7.35 -25.33
N ASP A 112 25.93 8.65 -25.52
CA ASP A 112 25.11 9.50 -24.65
C ASP A 112 23.61 9.18 -24.76
N LEU A 113 23.10 8.97 -25.98
CA LEU A 113 21.71 8.61 -26.22
C LEU A 113 21.36 7.27 -25.58
N LEU A 114 22.18 6.24 -25.81
CA LEU A 114 21.94 4.91 -25.24
C LEU A 114 22.05 4.92 -23.73
N LYS A 115 22.99 5.68 -23.16
CA LYS A 115 23.11 5.85 -21.71
C LYS A 115 21.84 6.46 -21.13
N GLY A 116 21.39 7.60 -21.66
CA GLY A 116 20.18 8.28 -21.17
C GLY A 116 18.92 7.42 -21.27
N LEU A 117 18.70 6.75 -22.41
CA LEU A 117 17.55 5.86 -22.60
C LEU A 117 17.64 4.60 -21.73
N SER A 118 18.84 4.01 -21.58
CA SER A 118 19.06 2.85 -20.71
C SER A 118 18.81 3.19 -19.25
N ASP A 119 19.33 4.32 -18.78
CA ASP A 119 19.17 4.76 -17.39
C ASP A 119 17.72 5.13 -17.09
N ALA A 120 17.00 5.79 -18.01
CA ALA A 120 15.55 5.99 -17.90
C ALA A 120 14.80 4.65 -17.79
N GLY A 121 15.18 3.66 -18.60
CA GLY A 121 14.62 2.31 -18.55
C GLY A 121 14.83 1.63 -17.19
N LYS A 122 16.04 1.71 -16.63
CA LYS A 122 16.35 1.19 -15.29
C LYS A 122 15.51 1.89 -14.21
N ILE A 123 15.39 3.22 -14.28
CA ILE A 123 14.61 4.00 -13.31
C ILE A 123 13.13 3.58 -13.34
N PHE A 124 12.53 3.45 -14.52
CA PHE A 124 11.14 3.04 -14.65
C PHE A 124 10.91 1.57 -14.29
N ALA A 125 11.83 0.67 -14.66
CA ALA A 125 11.76 -0.74 -14.26
C ALA A 125 11.88 -0.90 -12.74
N ASN A 126 12.77 -0.16 -12.10
CA ASN A 126 12.88 -0.12 -10.64
C ASN A 126 11.61 0.46 -10.00
N LEU A 127 11.04 1.54 -10.55
CA LEU A 127 9.78 2.10 -10.07
C LEU A 127 8.64 1.08 -10.19
N PHE A 128 8.54 0.36 -11.30
CA PHE A 128 7.57 -0.71 -11.48
C PHE A 128 7.66 -1.75 -10.36
N HIS A 129 8.88 -2.20 -10.02
CA HIS A 129 9.13 -3.11 -8.91
C HIS A 129 8.76 -2.49 -7.54
N ARG A 130 9.13 -1.22 -7.30
CA ARG A 130 8.77 -0.50 -6.06
C ARG A 130 7.27 -0.41 -5.86
N VAL A 131 6.48 -0.30 -6.92
CA VAL A 131 5.02 -0.35 -6.79
C VAL A 131 4.56 -1.76 -6.36
N SER A 132 5.19 -2.85 -6.83
CA SER A 132 4.88 -4.20 -6.34
C SER A 132 5.17 -4.33 -4.84
N VAL A 133 6.32 -3.81 -4.39
CA VAL A 133 6.66 -3.76 -2.95
C VAL A 133 5.64 -2.92 -2.17
N THR A 134 5.24 -1.77 -2.71
CA THR A 134 4.22 -0.91 -2.08
C THR A 134 2.88 -1.63 -1.94
N ARG A 135 2.45 -2.34 -2.99
CA ARG A 135 1.23 -3.17 -2.97
C ARG A 135 1.33 -4.24 -1.88
N LYS A 136 2.45 -4.97 -1.80
CA LYS A 136 2.70 -5.93 -0.70
C LYS A 136 2.56 -5.25 0.66
N ASN A 137 3.26 -4.14 0.89
CA ASN A 137 3.28 -3.43 2.18
C ASN A 137 1.90 -2.90 2.61
N LEU A 138 1.03 -2.54 1.67
CA LEU A 138 -0.34 -2.09 1.96
C LEU A 138 -1.29 -3.26 2.27
N ILE A 139 -0.99 -4.45 1.76
CA ILE A 139 -1.83 -5.65 1.89
C ILE A 139 -1.43 -6.49 3.11
N ILE A 140 -0.13 -6.65 3.37
CA ILE A 140 0.42 -7.46 4.47
C ILE A 140 -0.22 -7.14 5.84
N PRO A 141 -0.44 -5.88 6.24
CA PRO A 141 -1.09 -5.56 7.51
C PRO A 141 -2.51 -6.12 7.65
N CYS A 142 -3.21 -6.31 6.54
CA CYS A 142 -4.55 -6.89 6.52
C CYS A 142 -4.55 -8.43 6.65
N LEU A 143 -3.38 -9.06 6.50
CA LEU A 143 -3.22 -10.51 6.61
C LEU A 143 -2.83 -10.88 8.04
N LYS A 144 -3.71 -11.57 8.76
CA LYS A 144 -3.48 -11.91 10.18
C LYS A 144 -2.38 -12.96 10.38
N ASN A 145 -2.28 -13.96 9.51
CA ASN A 145 -1.41 -15.14 9.69
C ASN A 145 -0.44 -15.38 8.51
N MET A 146 -0.26 -14.40 7.62
CA MET A 146 0.49 -14.61 6.36
C MET A 146 1.63 -13.61 6.17
N LYS A 147 1.97 -12.82 7.20
CA LYS A 147 2.96 -11.73 7.08
C LYS A 147 4.34 -12.24 6.72
N ASP A 148 4.89 -13.15 7.52
CA ASP A 148 6.24 -13.70 7.32
C ASP A 148 6.37 -14.43 5.98
N LEU A 149 5.28 -15.09 5.56
CA LEU A 149 5.23 -15.82 4.30
C LEU A 149 5.15 -14.88 3.08
N ALA A 150 4.34 -13.84 3.20
CA ALA A 150 4.15 -12.82 2.18
C ALA A 150 5.42 -11.97 1.98
N ASP A 151 6.19 -11.73 3.05
CA ASP A 151 7.45 -11.00 2.98
C ASP A 151 8.51 -11.77 2.20
N SER A 152 8.64 -13.08 2.43
CA SER A 152 9.65 -13.93 1.80
C SER A 152 9.39 -14.28 0.33
N THR A 153 8.20 -14.01 -0.22
CA THR A 153 7.87 -14.36 -1.61
C THR A 153 8.21 -13.24 -2.60
N GLU A 154 8.92 -13.60 -3.66
CA GLU A 154 9.14 -12.72 -4.80
C GLU A 154 7.89 -12.66 -5.70
N PRO A 155 7.52 -11.48 -6.23
CA PRO A 155 6.45 -11.37 -7.20
C PRO A 155 6.82 -12.12 -8.50
N SER A 156 5.94 -13.00 -8.95
CA SER A 156 6.04 -13.65 -10.26
C SER A 156 4.80 -13.32 -11.10
N GLU A 157 4.01 -14.30 -11.48
CA GLU A 157 2.66 -14.07 -12.02
C GLU A 157 1.74 -13.45 -10.95
N PHE A 158 1.94 -13.82 -9.69
CA PHE A 158 1.16 -13.36 -8.55
C PHE A 158 2.00 -12.49 -7.61
N LEU A 159 1.36 -11.53 -6.95
CA LEU A 159 2.01 -10.54 -6.08
C LEU A 159 2.76 -11.19 -4.91
N PHE A 160 2.23 -12.30 -4.40
CA PHE A 160 2.84 -13.11 -3.34
C PHE A 160 3.33 -14.47 -3.84
N GLY A 161 3.60 -14.59 -5.15
CA GLY A 161 4.01 -15.82 -5.81
C GLY A 161 2.87 -16.84 -5.98
N GLY A 162 3.10 -17.84 -6.83
CA GLY A 162 2.10 -18.88 -7.14
C GLY A 162 1.86 -19.89 -6.01
N ASN A 163 2.86 -20.10 -5.14
CA ASN A 163 2.83 -21.15 -4.12
C ASN A 163 2.28 -20.67 -2.76
N LEU A 164 1.60 -19.51 -2.71
CA LEU A 164 1.11 -18.96 -1.45
C LEU A 164 0.09 -19.90 -0.79
N SER A 165 -0.81 -20.51 -1.56
CA SER A 165 -1.82 -21.44 -1.05
C SER A 165 -1.20 -22.71 -0.44
N ASP A 166 -0.21 -23.31 -1.10
CA ASP A 166 0.49 -24.50 -0.58
C ASP A 166 1.24 -24.18 0.71
N LYS A 167 1.94 -23.05 0.72
CA LYS A 167 2.67 -22.55 1.88
C LYS A 167 1.74 -22.18 3.05
N LEU A 168 0.53 -21.72 2.78
CA LEU A 168 -0.48 -21.43 3.80
C LEU A 168 -1.02 -22.73 4.41
N ASN A 169 -1.24 -23.75 3.60
CA ASN A 169 -1.65 -25.07 4.06
C ASN A 169 -0.58 -25.71 4.95
N THR A 170 0.70 -25.60 4.60
CA THR A 170 1.80 -26.11 5.45
C THR A 170 1.93 -25.34 6.76
N VAL A 171 1.72 -24.02 6.79
CA VAL A 171 1.70 -23.26 8.05
C VAL A 171 0.53 -23.68 8.93
N LYS A 172 -0.67 -23.86 8.36
CA LYS A 172 -1.84 -24.34 9.13
C LYS A 172 -1.64 -25.74 9.69
N THR A 173 -1.09 -26.68 8.92
CA THR A 173 -0.80 -28.03 9.42
C THR A 173 0.27 -27.99 10.50
N LEU A 174 1.32 -27.18 10.35
CA LEU A 174 2.33 -26.97 11.39
C LEU A 174 1.75 -26.33 12.66
N GLU A 175 0.85 -25.35 12.54
CA GLU A 175 0.16 -24.75 13.69
C GLU A 175 -0.71 -25.78 14.43
N CYS A 176 -1.43 -26.64 13.71
CA CYS A 176 -2.19 -27.73 14.32
C CYS A 176 -1.27 -28.73 15.04
N VAL A 177 -0.17 -29.15 14.41
CA VAL A 177 0.82 -30.06 15.02
C VAL A 177 1.45 -29.44 16.27
N ASN A 178 1.77 -28.15 16.26
CA ASN A 178 2.34 -27.44 17.42
C ASN A 178 1.34 -27.32 18.57
N LYS A 179 0.04 -27.14 18.28
CA LYS A 179 -1.02 -27.15 19.30
C LYS A 179 -1.21 -28.53 19.93
N GLU A 180 -1.06 -29.61 19.16
CA GLU A 180 -1.14 -30.98 19.67
C GLU A 180 0.08 -31.38 20.52
N LEU A 181 1.28 -30.88 20.17
CA LEU A 181 2.51 -31.11 20.95
C LEU A 181 2.54 -30.35 22.29
N LYS A 182 1.81 -29.24 22.41
CA LYS A 182 1.63 -28.49 23.66
C LYS A 182 0.49 -29.11 24.50
N LEU A 183 0.73 -30.28 25.08
CA LEU A 183 -0.15 -30.82 26.13
C LEU A 183 -0.10 -29.90 27.38
N PRO A 184 -1.22 -29.67 28.09
CA PRO A 184 -1.19 -29.00 29.39
C PRO A 184 -0.59 -29.95 30.43
N SER A 185 0.62 -29.68 30.91
CA SER A 185 1.17 -30.39 32.06
C SER A 185 0.47 -29.90 33.34
N THR A 186 -0.65 -30.52 33.70
CA THR A 186 -1.09 -30.53 35.10
C THR A 186 -1.33 -31.97 35.53
N SER A 187 -0.24 -32.57 36.00
CA SER A 187 -0.28 -33.78 36.84
C SER A 187 -1.07 -33.46 38.10
N LYS A 188 -2.27 -34.05 38.25
CA LYS A 188 -2.94 -34.18 39.54
C LYS A 188 -2.79 -35.63 39.98
N GLN A 189 -2.02 -35.86 41.03
CA GLN A 189 -1.95 -37.17 41.69
C GLN A 189 -3.24 -37.44 42.50
N PRO A 190 -3.68 -38.70 42.63
CA PRO A 190 -4.81 -39.07 43.46
C PRO A 190 -4.35 -39.48 44.87
N SER A 191 -4.82 -38.80 45.92
CA SER A 191 -4.68 -39.26 47.30
C SER A 191 -5.90 -40.07 47.75
N SER A 192 -5.65 -41.18 48.43
CA SER A 192 -6.64 -42.21 48.82
C SER A 192 -7.63 -41.75 49.90
N ARG A 193 -8.78 -42.46 49.93
CA ARG A 193 -9.87 -42.35 50.90
C ARG A 193 -9.47 -42.86 52.29
N GLY A 194 -9.91 -42.13 53.32
CA GLY A 194 -10.09 -42.65 54.68
C GLY A 194 -11.38 -42.09 55.29
N GLN A 195 -12.34 -42.96 55.59
CA GLN A 195 -13.51 -42.69 56.42
C GLN A 195 -13.11 -42.84 57.90
N ASN A 196 -13.52 -41.95 58.81
CA ASN A 196 -14.60 -42.26 59.77
C ASN A 196 -14.98 -41.08 60.67
N ARG A 197 -16.18 -41.22 61.22
CA ARG A 197 -16.97 -40.31 62.05
C ARG A 197 -16.35 -40.05 63.43
N GLY A 198 -16.58 -38.85 63.97
CA GLY A 198 -16.34 -38.52 65.37
C GLY A 198 -16.74 -37.09 65.67
N SER A 199 -17.68 -36.93 66.58
CA SER A 199 -18.40 -35.71 66.91
C SER A 199 -17.60 -34.65 67.66
N GLN A 200 -18.13 -33.43 67.57
CA GLN A 200 -18.31 -32.44 68.64
C GLN A 200 -17.33 -31.26 68.80
N LEU A 201 -17.98 -30.09 68.82
CA LEU A 201 -17.71 -28.86 69.57
C LEU A 201 -16.96 -27.72 68.87
N LYS A 202 -17.79 -26.74 68.44
CA LYS A 202 -17.69 -25.29 68.62
C LYS A 202 -16.30 -24.72 68.93
N ALA A 203 -15.80 -23.81 68.09
CA ALA A 203 -15.98 -22.37 68.32
C ALA A 203 -15.24 -21.52 67.26
N THR A 204 -15.97 -20.53 66.75
CA THR A 204 -15.53 -19.16 66.44
C THR A 204 -14.16 -18.94 65.77
N SER A 205 -14.17 -18.54 64.51
CA SER A 205 -13.73 -17.20 64.07
C SER A 205 -13.74 -17.14 62.55
N ALA A 206 -14.53 -16.20 62.02
CA ALA A 206 -14.56 -15.92 60.60
C ALA A 206 -13.26 -15.20 60.19
N SER A 207 -12.26 -15.96 59.76
CA SER A 207 -11.18 -15.47 58.92
C SER A 207 -11.49 -15.91 57.49
N ARG A 208 -12.10 -15.02 56.71
CA ARG A 208 -12.04 -15.08 55.25
C ARG A 208 -11.24 -13.89 54.76
N ASN A 209 -9.94 -14.15 54.65
CA ASN A 209 -9.11 -13.54 53.62
C ASN A 209 -9.63 -13.99 52.26
N LEU A 210 -10.00 -13.04 51.38
CA LEU A 210 -10.06 -13.26 49.93
C LEU A 210 -9.89 -11.91 49.21
N ASN A 211 -8.73 -11.81 48.54
CA ASN A 211 -8.52 -11.27 47.19
C ASN A 211 -9.23 -9.97 46.77
N SER A 212 -8.44 -8.98 46.35
CA SER A 212 -8.38 -8.59 44.92
C SER A 212 -7.50 -7.34 44.74
N TYR A 213 -6.35 -7.55 44.11
CA TYR A 213 -5.43 -6.49 43.70
C TYR A 213 -5.98 -5.88 42.39
N TYR A 214 -6.73 -4.79 42.47
CA TYR A 214 -6.99 -3.88 41.35
C TYR A 214 -6.63 -2.45 41.77
N PRO A 215 -5.86 -1.70 40.98
CA PRO A 215 -5.67 -0.28 41.23
C PRO A 215 -6.94 0.47 40.77
N THR A 216 -7.71 0.96 41.74
CA THR A 216 -8.75 1.96 41.49
C THR A 216 -8.11 3.30 41.15
N SER A 217 -8.49 3.84 40.01
CA SER A 217 -8.15 5.18 39.54
C SER A 217 -8.50 6.22 40.60
N ARG A 218 -7.53 7.09 40.93
CA ARG A 218 -7.73 8.23 41.84
C ARG A 218 -8.76 9.18 41.22
N LEU A 219 -9.93 9.27 41.84
CA LEU A 219 -10.86 10.38 41.63
C LEU A 219 -10.23 11.63 42.27
N GLY A 220 -9.79 12.56 41.43
CA GLY A 220 -9.31 13.87 41.86
C GLY A 220 -10.45 14.75 42.37
N GLU A 221 -10.10 15.53 43.39
CA GLU A 221 -10.91 16.49 44.12
C GLU A 221 -11.67 17.50 43.24
N THR A 222 -12.94 17.66 43.61
CA THR A 222 -13.72 18.92 43.69
C THR A 222 -13.16 20.15 42.95
N GLY A 223 -13.68 20.40 41.75
CA GLY A 223 -13.73 21.74 41.12
C GLY A 223 -15.19 22.21 41.02
N PRO A 224 -15.47 23.53 41.11
CA PRO A 224 -16.83 24.01 41.31
C PRO A 224 -17.70 23.92 40.05
N TYR A 225 -18.92 23.49 40.27
CA TYR A 225 -20.05 23.37 39.35
C TYR A 225 -20.39 24.72 38.68
N LYS A 226 -20.41 24.76 37.34
CA LYS A 226 -21.04 25.84 36.56
C LYS A 226 -21.99 25.26 35.50
N GLY A 227 -23.28 25.32 35.84
CA GLY A 227 -24.41 25.72 34.98
C GLY A 227 -24.61 25.05 33.61
N GLN A 228 -25.72 24.34 33.48
CA GLN A 228 -26.37 24.00 32.21
C GLN A 228 -26.62 25.22 31.32
N THR A 229 -26.42 25.06 30.01
CA THR A 229 -27.40 25.51 29.01
C THR A 229 -27.47 24.51 27.85
N SER A 230 -28.63 23.88 27.70
CA SER A 230 -29.07 23.24 26.47
C SER A 230 -29.29 24.33 25.41
N ARG A 231 -28.66 24.20 24.24
CA ARG A 231 -29.02 24.98 23.05
C ARG A 231 -29.00 24.10 21.81
N ASN A 232 -30.20 23.59 21.51
CA ASN A 232 -30.60 23.22 20.16
C ASN A 232 -30.34 24.40 19.22
N TYR A 233 -29.53 24.20 18.19
CA TYR A 233 -29.46 25.10 17.04
C TYR A 233 -29.74 24.34 15.73
N HIS A 234 -31.00 24.49 15.32
CA HIS A 234 -31.51 24.67 13.97
C HIS A 234 -30.77 24.03 12.78
N LYS A 235 -31.37 22.95 12.27
CA LYS A 235 -31.47 22.68 10.83
C LYS A 235 -32.34 23.76 10.20
N GLU A 236 -31.80 24.63 9.35
CA GLU A 236 -32.47 25.21 8.16
C GLU A 236 -31.62 26.34 7.59
N THR A 237 -30.91 26.09 6.49
CA THR A 237 -30.53 27.16 5.52
C THR A 237 -29.90 26.67 4.20
N TYR A 238 -29.81 25.37 3.90
CA TYR A 238 -29.19 24.89 2.64
C TYR A 238 -30.14 24.77 1.43
N LYS A 239 -31.32 25.41 1.44
CA LYS A 239 -32.28 25.37 0.31
C LYS A 239 -32.46 26.69 -0.47
N LYS A 240 -31.71 27.75 -0.14
CA LYS A 240 -31.89 29.07 -0.80
C LYS A 240 -30.84 29.49 -1.84
N SER A 241 -29.78 28.70 -2.09
CA SER A 241 -28.79 29.05 -3.14
C SER A 241 -29.08 28.48 -4.53
N GLN A 242 -30.14 27.66 -4.68
CA GLN A 242 -30.50 27.05 -5.96
C GLN A 242 -31.52 27.87 -6.78
N TRP A 243 -32.12 28.92 -6.20
CA TRP A 243 -33.10 29.78 -6.90
C TRP A 243 -32.46 30.95 -7.68
N ASN A 244 -31.20 31.30 -7.41
CA ASN A 244 -30.55 32.47 -8.02
C ASN A 244 -29.56 32.17 -9.15
N ARG A 245 -29.49 30.91 -9.65
CA ARG A 245 -28.65 30.56 -10.80
C ARG A 245 -29.41 30.25 -12.09
N GLN A 246 -30.74 30.39 -12.08
CA GLN A 246 -31.59 30.03 -13.21
C GLN A 246 -32.21 31.24 -13.93
N LYS A 247 -31.79 32.48 -13.60
CA LYS A 247 -32.23 33.72 -14.27
C LYS A 247 -31.23 34.34 -15.26
N ASP A 248 -30.00 33.82 -15.35
CA ASP A 248 -28.97 34.38 -16.25
C ASP A 248 -28.83 33.63 -17.59
N LYS A 249 -29.84 32.84 -17.98
CA LYS A 249 -29.92 32.23 -19.32
C LYS A 249 -31.20 32.64 -20.03
N ILE A 250 -31.25 33.90 -20.47
CA ILE A 250 -32.16 34.32 -21.54
C ILE A 250 -31.32 35.11 -22.55
N PRO A 251 -31.17 34.66 -23.81
CA PRO A 251 -30.48 35.42 -24.84
C PRO A 251 -31.37 36.59 -25.31
N LYS A 252 -30.83 37.81 -25.28
CA LYS A 252 -31.44 38.94 -26.00
C LYS A 252 -31.19 38.74 -27.49
N LYS A 253 -32.27 38.48 -28.24
CA LYS A 253 -32.33 38.75 -29.68
C LYS A 253 -32.32 40.26 -29.88
N TYR A 254 -31.43 40.77 -30.72
CA TYR A 254 -31.65 41.77 -31.77
C TYR A 254 -30.42 41.74 -32.68
#